data_AF-A0A1H2QLE0-F1
#
_entry.id   AF-A0A1H2QLE0-F1
#
_cell.length_a   1.000
_cell.length_b   1.000
_cell.length_c   1.000
_cell.angle_alpha   90.00
_cell.angle_beta   90.00
_cell.angle_gamma   90.00
#
_symmetry.space_group_name_H-M   'P 1'
#
loop_
_entity.id
_entity.type
_entity.pdbx_description
1 polymer ?
#
loop_
_entity_poly.entity_id
_entity_poly.type
_entity_poly.pdbx_seq_one_letter_code
_entity_poly.pdbx_strand_id
1 'polypeptide(L)'
;MDISDADRIKSREIPFQEIHPDPHQAATAARFLKDVDGILETDPVAPILLRVTYDVLVTRLQEIEEALTELGLHIDNRLIYRVRRALYYYTEDTFRANCGCPNGESNCTKKVFAKRYELIEHGCRDDRPEHWRRYL
;
A
#
# COMPACT_ATOMS: atom_id res chain seq x y z
N MET A 1 -19.20 8.38 19.41
CA MET A 1 -19.32 6.91 19.43
C MET A 1 -17.91 6.41 19.63
N ASP A 2 -17.60 5.79 20.77
CA ASP A 2 -16.28 5.19 21.00
C ASP A 2 -16.19 3.93 20.13
N ILE A 3 -15.41 4.01 19.05
CA ILE A 3 -15.16 2.86 18.17
C ILE A 3 -14.12 2.01 18.88
N SER A 4 -14.46 0.76 19.17
CA SER A 4 -13.52 -0.16 19.83
C SER A 4 -12.31 -0.38 18.93
N ASP A 5 -11.10 -0.39 19.51
CA ASP A 5 -9.87 -0.66 18.75
C ASP A 5 -9.91 -2.03 18.05
N ALA A 6 -10.64 -3.00 18.60
CA ALA A 6 -10.82 -4.32 18.00
C ALA A 6 -11.61 -4.27 16.68
N ASP A 7 -12.53 -3.31 16.54
CA ASP A 7 -13.29 -3.11 15.30
C ASP A 7 -12.52 -2.29 14.27
N ARG A 8 -11.62 -1.41 14.70
CA ARG A 8 -10.80 -0.55 13.84
C ARG A 8 -9.57 -1.25 13.29
N ILE A 9 -8.87 -2.00 14.14
CA ILE A 9 -7.61 -2.65 13.79
C ILE A 9 -7.92 -3.94 13.04
N LYS A 10 -7.39 -4.06 11.81
CA LYS A 10 -7.56 -5.25 10.96
C LYS A 10 -6.22 -5.90 10.71
N SER A 11 -6.18 -7.23 10.81
CA SER A 11 -5.03 -8.04 10.43
C SER A 11 -5.38 -8.90 9.22
N ARG A 12 -4.62 -8.77 8.13
CA ARG A 12 -4.89 -9.39 6.83
C ARG A 12 -3.63 -10.02 6.27
N GLU A 13 -3.81 -11.09 5.51
CA GLU A 13 -2.73 -11.78 4.82
C GLU A 13 -2.77 -11.40 3.33
N ILE A 14 -1.60 -11.02 2.81
CA ILE A 14 -1.36 -10.63 1.43
C ILE A 14 -0.44 -11.68 0.81
N PRO A 15 -0.98 -12.62 0.02
CA PRO A 15 -0.19 -13.58 -0.74
C PRO A 15 0.39 -12.92 -1.99
N PHE A 16 1.65 -13.25 -2.30
CA PHE A 16 2.36 -12.83 -3.50
C PHE A 16 2.48 -13.99 -4.49
N GLN A 17 2.69 -13.64 -5.76
CA GLN A 17 2.87 -14.59 -6.83
C GLN A 17 4.24 -15.26 -6.75
N GLU A 18 4.28 -16.59 -6.87
CA GLU A 18 5.51 -17.39 -6.79
C GLU A 18 6.53 -17.06 -7.92
N ILE A 19 6.04 -16.72 -9.11
CA ILE A 19 6.87 -16.41 -10.28
C ILE A 19 7.12 -14.90 -10.31
N HIS A 20 8.20 -14.46 -9.68
CA HIS A 20 8.64 -13.07 -9.61
C HIS A 20 10.18 -13.00 -9.49
N PRO A 21 10.85 -11.97 -10.04
CA PRO A 21 12.32 -11.81 -9.96
C PRO A 21 12.85 -11.69 -8.52
N ASP A 22 12.08 -11.10 -7.61
CA ASP A 22 12.34 -11.11 -6.18
C ASP A 22 11.66 -12.35 -5.53
N PRO A 23 12.42 -13.31 -4.98
CA PRO A 23 11.86 -14.47 -4.28
C PRO A 23 11.37 -14.16 -2.85
N HIS A 24 11.69 -12.99 -2.29
CA HIS A 24 11.34 -12.57 -0.93
C HIS A 24 10.40 -11.34 -0.92
N GLN A 25 9.43 -11.32 -1.82
CA GLN A 25 8.48 -10.21 -1.97
C GLN A 25 7.83 -9.79 -0.65
N ALA A 26 7.49 -10.74 0.23
CA ALA A 26 6.90 -10.43 1.53
C ALA A 26 7.83 -9.60 2.42
N ALA A 27 9.13 -9.91 2.44
CA ALA A 27 10.11 -9.15 3.21
C ALA A 27 10.35 -7.76 2.60
N THR A 28 10.40 -7.66 1.27
CA THR A 28 10.52 -6.39 0.55
C THR A 28 9.30 -5.49 0.82
N ALA A 29 8.09 -6.06 0.76
CA ALA A 29 6.84 -5.38 1.09
C ALA A 29 6.84 -4.91 2.56
N ALA A 30 7.21 -5.77 3.52
CA ALA A 30 7.26 -5.41 4.94
C ALA A 30 8.17 -4.21 5.20
N ARG A 31 9.34 -4.14 4.54
CA ARG A 31 10.27 -3.01 4.66
C ARG A 31 9.69 -1.72 4.12
N PHE A 32 8.95 -1.77 3.01
CA PHE A 32 8.34 -0.58 2.43
C PHE A 32 7.19 -0.05 3.29
N LEU A 33 6.36 -0.96 3.80
CA LEU A 33 5.15 -0.66 4.56
C LEU A 33 5.43 -0.16 5.99
N LYS A 34 6.64 -0.37 6.52
CA LYS A 34 7.01 0.06 7.88
C LYS A 34 6.89 1.58 8.10
N ASP A 35 7.06 2.37 7.05
CA ASP A 35 6.98 3.84 7.12
C ASP A 35 5.63 4.40 6.67
N VAL A 36 4.66 3.53 6.38
CA VAL A 36 3.35 3.92 5.87
C VAL A 36 2.41 4.20 7.03
N ASP A 37 1.77 5.36 6.95
CA ASP A 37 0.81 5.83 7.94
C ASP A 37 -0.38 4.87 8.06
N GLY A 38 -0.86 4.64 9.28
CA GLY A 38 -1.93 3.68 9.55
C GLY A 38 -1.52 2.21 9.58
N ILE A 39 -0.28 1.84 9.24
CA ILE A 39 0.22 0.47 9.41
C ILE A 39 0.81 0.33 10.82
N LEU A 40 0.33 -0.68 11.55
CA LEU A 40 0.72 -0.94 12.93
C LEU A 40 1.80 -2.02 13.01
N GLU A 41 1.68 -3.07 12.21
CA GLU A 41 2.62 -4.19 12.21
C GLU A 41 2.69 -4.84 10.83
N THR A 42 3.90 -5.24 10.42
CA THR A 42 4.14 -6.06 9.24
C THR A 42 4.96 -7.29 9.62
N ASP A 43 4.42 -8.47 9.32
CA ASP A 43 5.03 -9.76 9.65
C ASP A 43 5.15 -10.63 8.39
N PRO A 44 6.36 -10.81 7.82
CA PRO A 44 6.58 -11.69 6.68
C PRO A 44 6.57 -13.17 7.11
N VAL A 45 5.36 -13.74 7.22
CA VAL A 45 5.12 -15.14 7.65
C VAL A 45 5.83 -16.16 6.74
N ALA A 46 5.92 -15.89 5.44
CA ALA A 46 6.64 -16.71 4.46
C ALA A 46 7.22 -15.81 3.34
N PRO A 47 8.11 -16.32 2.46
CA PRO A 47 8.71 -15.50 1.39
C PRO A 47 7.69 -14.83 0.45
N ILE A 48 6.53 -15.46 0.27
CA ILE A 48 5.41 -14.99 -0.56
C ILE A 48 4.15 -14.70 0.24
N LEU A 49 4.23 -14.60 1.56
CA LEU A 49 3.06 -14.32 2.40
C LEU A 49 3.40 -13.27 3.44
N LEU A 50 2.75 -12.11 3.34
CA LEU A 50 2.88 -11.03 4.30
C LEU A 50 1.60 -10.93 5.12
N ARG A 51 1.73 -10.82 6.43
CA ARG A 51 0.65 -10.40 7.32
C ARG A 51 0.83 -8.92 7.65
N VAL A 52 -0.25 -8.14 7.50
CA VAL A 52 -0.26 -6.71 7.80
C VAL A 52 -1.39 -6.43 8.77
N THR A 53 -1.06 -5.74 9.86
CA THR A 53 -2.01 -5.20 10.82
C THR A 53 -2.04 -3.69 10.66
N TYR A 54 -3.22 -3.12 10.44
CA TYR A 54 -3.39 -1.71 10.13
C TYR A 54 -4.71 -1.15 10.68
N ASP A 55 -4.79 0.16 10.78
CA ASP A 55 -5.99 0.91 11.16
C ASP A 55 -6.81 1.23 9.90
N VAL A 56 -8.01 0.64 9.80
CA VAL A 56 -8.93 0.80 8.65
C VAL A 56 -9.42 2.23 8.43
N LEU A 57 -9.41 3.08 9.47
CA LEU A 57 -9.84 4.47 9.33
C LEU A 57 -8.75 5.30 8.62
N VAL A 58 -7.48 4.98 8.87
CA VAL A 58 -6.33 5.66 8.31
C VAL A 58 -5.98 5.10 6.91
N THR A 59 -5.89 3.78 6.78
CA THR A 59 -5.41 3.11 5.56
C THR A 59 -6.26 1.88 5.23
N ARG A 60 -6.64 1.71 3.96
CA ARG A 60 -7.43 0.56 3.47
C ARG A 60 -6.53 -0.56 2.95
N LEU A 61 -7.03 -1.81 2.99
CA LEU A 61 -6.32 -2.92 2.35
C LEU A 61 -6.05 -2.64 0.87
N GLN A 62 -7.04 -2.08 0.16
CA GLN A 62 -6.92 -1.77 -1.26
C GLN A 62 -5.76 -0.81 -1.55
N GLU A 63 -5.56 0.20 -0.70
CA GLU A 63 -4.48 1.19 -0.87
C GLU A 63 -3.11 0.59 -0.60
N ILE A 64 -3.03 -0.33 0.36
CA ILE A 64 -1.82 -1.10 0.63
C ILE A 64 -1.48 -1.94 -0.60
N GLU A 65 -2.45 -2.66 -1.15
CA GLU A 65 -2.23 -3.52 -2.32
C GLU A 65 -1.87 -2.74 -3.59
N GLU A 66 -2.52 -1.60 -3.83
CA GLU A 66 -2.18 -0.67 -4.92
C GLU A 66 -0.73 -0.18 -4.77
N ALA A 67 -0.34 0.25 -3.56
CA ALA A 67 1.02 0.69 -3.29
C ALA A 67 2.07 -0.40 -3.51
N LEU A 68 1.78 -1.64 -3.08
CA LEU A 68 2.66 -2.79 -3.31
C LEU A 68 2.78 -3.13 -4.81
N THR A 69 1.67 -3.05 -5.54
CA THR A 69 1.65 -3.27 -6.99
C THR A 69 2.43 -2.19 -7.72
N GLU A 70 2.34 -0.93 -7.28
CA GLU A 70 3.11 0.18 -7.84
C GLU A 70 4.62 0.02 -7.62
N LEU A 71 5.06 -0.64 -6.54
CA LEU A 71 6.47 -0.97 -6.34
C LEU A 71 6.98 -2.08 -7.26
N GLY A 72 6.08 -2.68 -8.05
CA GLY A 72 6.40 -3.80 -8.92
C GLY A 72 6.31 -5.17 -8.25
N LEU A 73 5.79 -5.26 -7.03
CA LEU A 73 5.50 -6.55 -6.39
C LEU A 73 4.19 -7.11 -6.95
N HIS A 74 4.11 -8.43 -7.07
CA HIS A 74 2.96 -9.09 -7.70
C HIS A 74 2.14 -9.85 -6.66
N ILE A 75 0.93 -9.35 -6.40
CA ILE A 75 -0.03 -9.99 -5.50
C ILE A 75 -0.70 -11.17 -6.21
N ASP A 76 -0.93 -12.28 -5.48
CA ASP A 76 -1.57 -13.46 -6.04
C ASP A 76 -3.03 -13.17 -6.45
N ASN A 77 -3.36 -13.49 -7.71
CA ASN A 77 -4.67 -13.25 -8.31
C ASN A 77 -5.52 -14.52 -8.52
N ARG A 78 -5.20 -15.64 -7.86
CA ARG A 78 -6.07 -16.82 -7.80
C ARG A 78 -7.47 -16.44 -7.31
N LEU A 79 -8.49 -17.13 -7.84
CA LEU A 79 -9.90 -16.79 -7.62
C LEU A 79 -10.27 -16.66 -6.13
N ILE A 80 -9.78 -17.58 -5.29
CA ILE A 80 -10.05 -17.57 -3.86
C ILE A 80 -9.56 -16.29 -3.18
N TYR A 81 -8.37 -15.79 -3.55
CA TYR A 81 -7.82 -14.56 -3.00
C TYR A 81 -8.56 -13.34 -3.50
N ARG A 82 -8.97 -13.33 -4.78
CA ARG A 82 -9.81 -12.25 -5.33
C ARG A 82 -11.15 -12.11 -4.61
N VAL A 83 -11.82 -13.23 -4.32
CA VAL A 83 -13.09 -13.22 -3.58
C VAL A 83 -12.89 -12.75 -2.14
N ARG A 84 -11.85 -13.27 -1.46
CA ARG A 84 -11.49 -12.87 -0.09
C ARG A 84 -11.20 -11.36 -0.01
N ARG A 85 -10.43 -10.82 -0.95
CA ARG A 85 -10.15 -9.38 -1.06
C ARG A 85 -11.41 -8.55 -1.28
N ALA A 86 -12.26 -8.95 -2.24
CA ALA A 86 -13.51 -8.23 -2.51
C ALA A 86 -14.39 -8.13 -1.25
N LEU A 87 -14.46 -9.20 -0.45
CA LEU A 87 -15.18 -9.19 0.82
C LEU A 87 -14.53 -8.22 1.82
N TYR A 88 -13.20 -8.21 1.94
CA TYR A 88 -12.50 -7.27 2.80
C TYR A 88 -12.75 -5.82 2.41
N TYR A 89 -12.61 -5.48 1.13
CA TYR A 89 -12.88 -4.14 0.61
C TYR A 89 -14.28 -3.68 0.93
N TYR A 90 -15.28 -4.53 0.70
CA TYR A 90 -16.67 -4.20 1.01
C TYR A 90 -16.89 -3.97 2.51
N THR A 91 -16.35 -4.84 3.37
CA THR A 91 -16.52 -4.70 4.83
C THR A 91 -15.83 -3.45 5.38
N GLU A 92 -14.66 -3.11 4.84
CA GLU A 92 -13.88 -1.95 5.25
C GLU A 92 -14.56 -0.64 4.79
N ASP A 93 -15.05 -0.60 3.56
CA ASP A 93 -15.82 0.54 3.03
C ASP A 93 -17.09 0.79 3.84
N THR A 94 -17.87 -0.28 4.09
CA THR A 94 -19.08 -0.21 4.93
C THR A 94 -18.76 0.27 6.35
N PHE A 95 -17.69 -0.23 6.96
CA PHE A 95 -17.27 0.19 8.30
C PHE A 95 -16.92 1.68 8.34
N ARG A 96 -16.14 2.16 7.38
CA ARG A 96 -15.75 3.59 7.29
C ARG A 96 -16.95 4.50 7.04
N ALA A 97 -17.87 4.08 6.18
CA ALA A 97 -19.12 4.80 5.94
C ALA A 97 -19.95 4.92 7.23
N ASN A 98 -20.07 3.84 8.00
CA ASN A 98 -20.77 3.84 9.29
C ASN A 98 -20.08 4.71 10.34
N CYS A 99 -18.76 4.85 10.28
CA CYS A 99 -17.99 5.71 11.18
C CYS A 99 -18.05 7.21 10.79
N GLY A 100 -18.76 7.57 9.72
CA GLY A 100 -18.83 8.96 9.25
C GLY A 100 -17.55 9.45 8.57
N CYS A 101 -16.65 8.53 8.19
CA CYS A 101 -15.42 8.80 7.45
C CYS A 101 -15.45 8.13 6.06
N PRO A 102 -16.38 8.50 5.16
CA PRO A 102 -16.52 7.85 3.86
C PRO A 102 -15.24 8.01 3.00
N ASN A 103 -14.59 9.16 3.10
CA ASN A 103 -13.35 9.48 2.39
C ASN A 103 -12.31 10.01 3.39
N GLY A 104 -11.86 9.18 4.35
CA GLY A 104 -10.72 9.57 5.18
C GLY A 104 -9.56 10.04 4.29
N GLU A 105 -8.86 11.11 4.68
CA GLU A 105 -7.76 11.71 3.92
C GLU A 105 -6.65 10.67 3.71
N SER A 106 -6.80 9.87 2.66
CA SER A 106 -5.83 8.86 2.27
C SER A 106 -4.58 9.57 1.73
N ASN A 107 -3.70 9.91 2.66
CA ASN A 107 -2.35 10.36 2.33
C ASN A 107 -1.45 9.19 1.92
N CYS A 108 -1.94 7.94 2.01
CA CYS A 108 -1.19 6.74 1.71
C CYS A 108 -0.74 6.71 0.25
N THR A 109 -1.67 6.90 -0.70
CA THR A 109 -1.36 6.96 -2.13
C THR A 109 -0.41 8.10 -2.47
N LYS A 110 -0.60 9.31 -1.89
CA LYS A 110 0.29 10.47 -2.11
C LYS A 110 1.72 10.22 -1.61
N LYS A 111 1.87 9.60 -0.43
CA LYS A 111 3.18 9.25 0.15
C LYS A 111 3.88 8.17 -0.67
N VAL A 112 3.15 7.20 -1.20
CA VAL A 112 3.68 6.16 -2.09
C VAL A 112 4.16 6.77 -3.41
N PHE A 113 3.37 7.67 -4.02
CA PHE A 113 3.78 8.42 -5.20
C PHE A 113 5.03 9.26 -4.93
N ALA A 114 5.11 9.95 -3.79
CA ALA A 114 6.29 10.73 -3.41
C ALA A 114 7.53 9.85 -3.25
N LYS A 115 7.43 8.73 -2.53
CA LYS A 115 8.54 7.79 -2.28
C LYS A 115 9.00 7.09 -3.57
N ARG A 116 8.07 6.72 -4.45
CA ARG A 116 8.39 6.18 -5.79
C ARG A 116 9.06 7.23 -6.66
N TYR A 117 8.56 8.47 -6.64
CA TYR A 117 9.17 9.58 -7.36
C TYR A 117 10.62 9.77 -6.90
N GLU A 118 10.87 9.84 -5.59
CA GLU A 118 12.24 9.95 -5.02
C GLU A 118 13.18 8.81 -5.43
N LEU A 119 12.66 7.60 -5.63
CA LEU A 119 13.45 6.41 -5.98
C LEU A 119 13.72 6.27 -7.49
N ILE A 120 13.03 7.02 -8.35
CA ILE A 120 13.26 7.01 -9.80
C ILE A 120 14.42 7.96 -10.13
N GLU A 121 15.43 7.48 -10.88
CA GLU A 121 16.42 8.39 -11.48
C GLU A 121 15.72 9.34 -12.46
N HIS A 122 15.53 10.59 -12.04
CA HIS A 122 14.89 11.60 -12.87
C HIS A 122 15.80 12.04 -14.00
N GLY A 123 15.68 11.40 -15.17
CA GLY A 123 16.36 11.79 -16.41
C GLY A 123 15.99 13.19 -16.95
N CYS A 124 15.09 13.91 -16.28
CA CYS A 124 14.64 15.25 -16.67
C CYS A 124 14.91 16.32 -15.59
N ARG A 125 15.95 16.16 -14.76
CA ARG A 125 16.61 17.35 -14.20
C ARG A 125 17.37 18.00 -15.36
N ASP A 126 16.81 19.08 -15.90
CA ASP A 126 17.44 19.83 -16.97
C ASP A 126 18.80 20.39 -16.48
N ASP A 127 19.87 19.68 -16.80
CA ASP A 127 21.27 20.02 -16.49
C ASP A 127 21.74 21.29 -17.25
N ARG A 128 20.87 21.89 -18.08
CA ARG A 128 21.25 23.05 -18.86
C ARG A 128 21.54 24.25 -17.95
N PRO A 129 22.72 24.87 -18.08
CA PRO A 129 23.07 26.06 -17.33
C PRO A 129 22.14 27.23 -17.70
N GLU A 130 21.88 28.12 -16.73
CA GLU A 130 20.81 29.14 -16.78
C GLU A 130 20.81 30.00 -18.05
N HIS A 131 21.99 30.25 -18.62
CA HIS A 131 22.16 31.10 -19.79
C HIS A 131 21.53 30.54 -21.08
N TRP A 132 21.20 29.24 -21.15
CA TRP A 132 20.53 28.64 -22.31
C TRP A 132 19.01 28.66 -22.23
N ARG A 133 18.42 29.05 -21.09
CA ARG A 133 16.96 29.07 -20.90
C ARG A 133 16.27 30.34 -21.43
N ARG A 134 17.03 31.38 -21.83
CA ARG A 134 16.51 32.70 -22.24
C ARG A 134 16.34 32.89 -23.76
N TYR A 135 16.64 31.87 -24.57
CA TYR A 135 16.68 31.99 -26.03
C TYR A 135 15.58 31.18 -26.76
N LEU A 136 14.52 30.78 -26.04
CA LEU A 136 13.28 30.21 -26.56
C LEU A 136 12.12 31.12 -26.17
#